data_AF-A0A368VMV6-F1
#
_entry.id   AF-A0A368VMV6-F1
#
_cell.length_a   1.000
_cell.length_b   1.000
_cell.length_c   1.000
_cell.angle_alpha   90.00
_cell.angle_beta   90.00
_cell.angle_gamma   90.00
#
_symmetry.space_group_name_H-M   'P 1'
#
loop_
_entity.id
_entity.type
_entity.pdbx_description
1 polymer ?
#
loop_
_entity_poly.entity_id
_entity_poly.type
_entity_poly.pdbx_seq_one_letter_code
_entity_poly.pdbx_strand_id
1 'polypeptide(L)'
;MHGDMAAMSMPLLPMWLRIVWVVALCGVIVTHVGHAVAMPGQRRWWHIGHTAMAAGMALMYLLPRMQHPALYQAGLVLFVFIMVAEAAATAVFRRREGMLNPLWLLSAVDMFAMAYMLLAPAARPVWLTWVLVAYLGGQVLGWAFGVWDRLPVFARRIPAPAPAAAGGPPTAVERTQQHEHAVTPLADDPAPETASGPVVGLTAHSTVAVRVTLAVMAAGMAYMLAIM
;
A
#
# COMPACT_ATOMS: atom_id res chain seq x y z
N MET A 1 -5.67 -49.59 32.65
CA MET A 1 -5.01 -49.42 31.34
C MET A 1 -6.04 -48.92 30.34
N HIS A 2 -6.37 -47.63 30.39
CA HIS A 2 -7.16 -46.97 29.37
C HIS A 2 -6.17 -46.38 28.38
N GLY A 3 -6.29 -46.77 27.12
CA GLY A 3 -5.43 -46.31 26.06
C GLY A 3 -5.58 -44.81 25.89
N ASP A 4 -4.52 -44.09 26.20
CA ASP A 4 -4.23 -42.79 25.61
C ASP A 4 -4.19 -43.00 24.09
N MET A 5 -5.35 -42.89 23.45
CA MET A 5 -5.40 -42.59 22.03
C MET A 5 -4.77 -41.21 21.92
N ALA A 6 -3.47 -41.22 21.65
CA ALA A 6 -2.70 -40.10 21.19
C ALA A 6 -3.54 -39.42 20.11
N ALA A 7 -4.25 -38.37 20.51
CA ALA A 7 -4.80 -37.40 19.60
C ALA A 7 -3.57 -36.83 18.92
N MET A 8 -3.20 -37.42 17.78
CA MET A 8 -2.17 -36.90 16.91
C MET A 8 -2.63 -35.49 16.58
N SER A 9 -2.04 -34.53 17.28
CA SER A 9 -2.19 -33.11 17.06
C SER A 9 -1.62 -32.82 15.69
N MET A 10 -2.40 -33.16 14.66
CA MET A 10 -2.12 -32.85 13.28
C MET A 10 -1.95 -31.33 13.24
N PRO A 11 -0.73 -30.82 12.99
CA PRO A 11 -0.56 -29.38 12.84
C PRO A 11 -1.51 -28.93 11.74
N LEU A 12 -2.39 -27.97 12.06
CA LEU A 12 -3.43 -27.46 11.15
C LEU A 12 -2.85 -26.98 9.81
N LEU A 13 -1.53 -26.70 9.75
CA LEU A 13 -0.77 -26.64 8.51
C LEU A 13 0.22 -27.81 8.35
N PRO A 14 0.14 -28.56 7.24
CA PRO A 14 1.25 -29.36 6.77
C PRO A 14 2.51 -28.50 6.56
N MET A 15 3.68 -29.02 6.95
CA MET A 15 4.96 -28.30 6.87
C MET A 15 5.26 -27.82 5.45
N TRP A 16 4.98 -28.62 4.43
CA TRP A 16 5.22 -28.26 3.03
C TRP A 16 4.46 -27.00 2.61
N LEU A 17 3.23 -26.82 3.11
CA LEU A 17 2.41 -25.66 2.78
C LEU A 17 2.95 -24.39 3.46
N ARG A 18 3.52 -24.52 4.68
CA ARG A 18 4.22 -23.41 5.36
C ARG A 18 5.40 -22.94 4.51
N ILE A 19 6.19 -23.88 4.00
CA ILE A 19 7.35 -23.60 3.15
C ILE A 19 6.91 -22.88 1.87
N VAL A 20 5.86 -23.37 1.19
CA VAL A 20 5.32 -22.72 -0.02
C VAL A 20 4.93 -21.27 0.25
N TRP A 21 4.20 -21.00 1.33
CA TRP A 21 3.82 -19.64 1.71
C TRP A 21 5.02 -18.75 2.02
N VAL A 22 6.01 -19.27 2.74
CA VAL A 22 7.24 -18.53 3.07
C VAL A 22 8.01 -18.15 1.81
N VAL A 23 8.18 -19.10 0.88
CA VAL A 23 8.87 -18.84 -0.39
C VAL A 23 8.13 -17.77 -1.21
N ALA A 24 6.80 -17.86 -1.29
CA ALA A 24 5.99 -16.85 -1.96
C ALA A 24 6.16 -15.46 -1.31
N LEU A 25 6.12 -15.38 0.02
CA LEU A 25 6.31 -14.13 0.77
C LEU A 25 7.74 -13.57 0.64
N CYS A 26 8.77 -14.42 0.51
CA CYS A 26 10.11 -13.95 0.18
C CYS A 26 10.15 -13.26 -1.19
N GLY A 27 9.47 -13.81 -2.20
CA GLY A 27 9.31 -13.15 -3.50
C GLY A 27 8.58 -11.80 -3.41
N VAL A 28 7.54 -11.72 -2.59
CA VAL A 28 6.84 -10.46 -2.27
C VAL A 28 7.81 -9.45 -1.65
N ILE A 29 8.57 -9.84 -0.62
CA ILE A 29 9.53 -8.97 0.08
C ILE A 29 10.54 -8.41 -0.92
N VAL A 30 11.17 -9.26 -1.75
CA VAL A 30 12.16 -8.81 -2.75
C VAL A 30 11.54 -7.80 -3.72
N THR A 31 10.34 -8.07 -4.21
CA THR A 31 9.63 -7.19 -5.16
C THR A 31 9.33 -5.82 -4.53
N HIS A 32 8.80 -5.81 -3.30
CA HIS A 32 8.43 -4.57 -2.62
C HIS A 32 9.67 -3.78 -2.13
N VAL A 33 10.75 -4.45 -1.71
CA VAL A 33 12.03 -3.79 -1.41
C VAL A 33 12.60 -3.12 -2.66
N GLY A 34 12.60 -3.81 -3.80
CA GLY A 34 13.07 -3.24 -5.07
C GLY A 34 12.30 -1.96 -5.43
N HIS A 35 10.97 -1.98 -5.31
CA HIS A 35 10.14 -0.79 -5.53
C HIS A 35 10.35 0.29 -4.47
N ALA A 36 10.52 -0.06 -3.20
CA ALA A 36 10.81 0.90 -2.13
C ALA A 36 12.14 1.63 -2.34
N VAL A 37 13.15 0.96 -2.92
CA VAL A 37 14.44 1.59 -3.25
C VAL A 37 14.33 2.48 -4.50
N ALA A 38 13.57 2.05 -5.51
CA ALA A 38 13.48 2.74 -6.79
C ALA A 38 12.54 3.96 -6.80
N MET A 39 11.56 4.02 -5.88
CA MET A 39 10.53 5.06 -5.88
C MET A 39 10.74 6.09 -4.77
N PRO A 40 10.42 7.39 -5.00
CA PRO A 40 10.38 8.40 -3.95
C PRO A 40 8.97 8.61 -3.36
N GLY A 41 8.89 9.37 -2.26
CA GLY A 41 7.63 9.89 -1.72
C GLY A 41 6.68 8.83 -1.15
N GLN A 42 5.36 9.02 -1.35
CA GLN A 42 4.33 8.15 -0.77
C GLN A 42 4.45 6.69 -1.23
N ARG A 43 4.81 6.45 -2.49
CA ARG A 43 4.97 5.10 -3.06
C ARG A 43 6.02 4.30 -2.30
N ARG A 44 7.15 4.92 -1.97
CA ARG A 44 8.21 4.29 -1.16
C ARG A 44 7.69 3.78 0.16
N TRP A 45 7.03 4.66 0.92
CA TRP A 45 6.50 4.34 2.24
C TRP A 45 5.42 3.29 2.19
N TRP A 46 4.56 3.34 1.17
CA TRP A 46 3.55 2.32 0.92
C TRP A 46 4.18 0.93 0.67
N HIS A 47 5.22 0.84 -0.16
CA HIS A 47 5.95 -0.42 -0.36
C HIS A 47 6.71 -0.89 0.89
N ILE A 48 7.24 0.02 1.70
CA ILE A 48 7.88 -0.31 2.99
C ILE A 48 6.87 -0.96 3.94
N GLY A 49 5.66 -0.41 4.06
CA GLY A 49 4.57 -0.99 4.88
C GLY A 49 4.26 -2.42 4.46
N HIS A 50 4.06 -2.67 3.17
CA HIS A 50 3.81 -4.02 2.64
C HIS A 50 4.99 -4.98 2.85
N THR A 51 6.22 -4.47 2.74
CA THR A 51 7.43 -5.26 3.01
C THR A 51 7.45 -5.73 4.47
N ALA A 52 7.18 -4.81 5.41
CA ALA A 52 7.08 -5.14 6.83
C ALA A 52 5.97 -6.17 7.10
N MET A 53 4.79 -5.99 6.48
CA MET A 53 3.68 -6.95 6.57
C MET A 53 4.10 -8.35 6.11
N ALA A 54 4.66 -8.46 4.90
CA ALA A 54 5.07 -9.73 4.32
C ALA A 54 6.16 -10.43 5.16
N ALA A 55 7.10 -9.66 5.72
CA ALA A 55 8.10 -10.19 6.66
C ALA A 55 7.45 -10.72 7.94
N GLY A 56 6.52 -9.98 8.54
CA GLY A 56 5.76 -10.43 9.70
C GLY A 56 4.98 -11.72 9.42
N MET A 57 4.31 -11.79 8.27
CA MET A 57 3.59 -12.99 7.85
C MET A 57 4.54 -14.18 7.65
N ALA A 58 5.70 -13.98 7.01
CA ALA A 58 6.67 -15.06 6.81
C ALA A 58 7.17 -15.61 8.15
N LEU A 59 7.44 -14.73 9.12
CA LEU A 59 7.79 -15.12 10.48
C LEU A 59 6.67 -15.91 11.15
N MET A 60 5.41 -15.50 11.01
CA MET A 60 4.26 -16.25 11.56
C MET A 60 4.09 -17.63 10.91
N TYR A 61 4.43 -17.78 9.63
CA TYR A 61 4.43 -19.10 8.97
C TYR A 61 5.60 -19.96 9.46
N LEU A 62 6.76 -19.40 9.79
CA LEU A 62 7.95 -20.15 10.20
C LEU A 62 7.98 -20.49 11.69
N LEU A 63 7.61 -19.54 12.55
CA LEU A 63 7.90 -19.56 13.98
C LEU A 63 6.59 -19.65 14.78
N PRO A 64 6.22 -20.83 15.31
CA PRO A 64 4.98 -20.99 16.07
C PRO A 64 4.95 -20.11 17.32
N ARG A 65 3.81 -19.44 17.55
CA ARG A 65 3.61 -18.52 18.70
C ARG A 65 4.00 -19.12 20.05
N MET A 66 3.61 -20.37 20.31
CA MET A 66 3.83 -21.04 21.60
C MET A 66 5.32 -21.11 22.00
N GLN A 67 6.22 -21.14 21.01
CA GLN A 67 7.66 -21.21 21.23
C GLN A 67 8.32 -19.81 21.27
N HIS A 68 7.62 -18.77 20.78
CA HIS A 68 8.18 -17.42 20.61
C HIS A 68 7.21 -16.31 21.08
N PRO A 69 6.70 -16.35 22.32
CA PRO A 69 5.68 -15.38 22.78
C PRO A 69 6.17 -13.93 22.77
N ALA A 70 7.43 -13.68 23.16
CA ALA A 70 8.02 -12.34 23.16
C ALA A 70 8.14 -11.74 21.75
N LEU A 71 8.46 -12.57 20.75
CA LEU A 71 8.52 -12.12 19.34
C LEU A 71 7.14 -11.67 18.86
N TYR A 72 6.08 -12.42 19.20
CA TYR A 72 4.71 -12.07 18.84
C TYR A 72 4.22 -10.81 19.56
N GLN A 73 4.62 -10.59 20.82
CA GLN A 73 4.33 -9.34 21.53
C GLN A 73 5.06 -8.15 20.90
N ALA A 74 6.35 -8.28 20.59
CA ALA A 74 7.11 -7.24 19.91
C ALA A 74 6.51 -6.93 18.52
N GLY A 75 6.14 -7.97 17.77
CA GLY A 75 5.43 -7.84 16.50
C GLY A 75 4.11 -7.10 16.66
N LEU A 76 3.30 -7.43 17.67
CA LEU A 76 2.02 -6.76 17.93
C LEU A 76 2.23 -5.27 18.16
N VAL A 77 3.18 -4.88 19.01
CA VAL A 77 3.51 -3.47 19.28
C VAL A 77 3.95 -2.77 18.00
N LEU A 78 4.85 -3.40 17.22
CA LEU A 78 5.34 -2.86 15.96
C LEU A 78 4.19 -2.63 14.95
N PHE A 79 3.35 -3.63 14.72
CA PHE A 79 2.27 -3.54 13.74
C PHE A 79 1.14 -2.61 14.18
N VAL A 80 0.86 -2.50 15.48
CA VAL A 80 -0.04 -1.45 16.00
C VAL A 80 0.52 -0.06 15.72
N PHE A 81 1.82 0.15 15.92
CA PHE A 81 2.46 1.43 15.61
C PHE A 81 2.40 1.75 14.12
N ILE A 82 2.71 0.78 13.25
CA ILE A 82 2.61 0.94 11.78
C ILE A 82 1.15 1.25 11.38
N MET A 83 0.17 0.51 11.90
CA MET A 83 -1.26 0.75 11.66
C MET A 83 -1.66 2.19 12.01
N VAL A 84 -1.27 2.69 13.17
CA VAL A 84 -1.55 4.08 13.59
C VAL A 84 -0.87 5.08 12.65
N ALA A 85 0.38 4.82 12.25
CA ALA A 85 1.12 5.67 11.32
C ALA A 85 0.44 5.72 9.93
N GLU A 86 -0.04 4.59 9.41
CA GLU A 86 -0.76 4.53 8.13
C GLU A 86 -2.14 5.19 8.21
N ALA A 87 -2.87 5.03 9.32
CA ALA A 87 -4.13 5.72 9.56
C ALA A 87 -3.92 7.25 9.64
N ALA A 88 -2.87 7.70 10.33
CA ALA A 88 -2.48 9.10 10.39
C ALA A 88 -2.08 9.63 9.00
N ALA A 89 -1.27 8.88 8.25
CA ALA A 89 -0.88 9.21 6.89
C ALA A 89 -2.12 9.35 5.98
N THR A 90 -3.08 8.42 6.07
CA THR A 90 -4.36 8.48 5.37
C THR A 90 -5.11 9.79 5.66
N ALA A 91 -5.20 10.18 6.92
CA ALA A 91 -5.88 11.42 7.33
C ALA A 91 -5.12 12.68 6.86
N VAL A 92 -3.79 12.68 6.96
CA VAL A 92 -2.93 13.80 6.52
C VAL A 92 -3.02 13.97 5.01
N PHE A 93 -2.91 12.90 4.22
CA PHE A 93 -3.00 12.97 2.77
C PHE A 93 -4.41 13.35 2.33
N ARG A 94 -5.46 12.83 2.96
CA ARG A 94 -6.84 13.29 2.68
C ARG A 94 -7.00 14.81 2.86
N ARG A 95 -6.41 15.37 3.92
CA ARG A 95 -6.48 16.83 4.18
C ARG A 95 -5.67 17.63 3.16
N ARG A 96 -4.50 17.13 2.75
CA ARG A 96 -3.60 17.83 1.80
C ARG A 96 -4.08 17.72 0.35
N GLU A 97 -4.61 16.57 -0.04
CA GLU A 97 -4.98 16.25 -1.42
C GLU A 97 -6.47 16.49 -1.70
N GLY A 98 -7.27 16.80 -0.67
CA GLY A 98 -8.72 17.04 -0.79
C GLY A 98 -9.55 15.80 -1.10
N MET A 99 -8.92 14.63 -1.26
CA MET A 99 -9.57 13.36 -1.56
C MET A 99 -8.96 12.22 -0.74
N LEU A 100 -9.80 11.24 -0.37
CA LEU A 100 -9.33 10.04 0.32
C LEU A 100 -8.67 9.10 -0.68
N ASN A 101 -7.41 8.73 -0.43
CA ASN A 101 -6.73 7.69 -1.17
C ASN A 101 -7.15 6.30 -0.63
N PRO A 102 -7.85 5.47 -1.42
CA PRO A 102 -8.32 4.20 -0.91
C PRO A 102 -7.20 3.18 -0.66
N LEU A 103 -6.01 3.32 -1.28
CA LEU A 103 -4.88 2.42 -1.03
C LEU A 103 -4.29 2.61 0.37
N TRP A 104 -4.18 3.86 0.82
CA TRP A 104 -3.72 4.16 2.18
C TRP A 104 -4.73 3.68 3.22
N LEU A 105 -6.03 3.87 2.97
CA LEU A 105 -7.07 3.32 3.85
C LEU A 105 -7.01 1.78 3.89
N LEU A 106 -6.88 1.14 2.73
CA LEU A 106 -6.80 -0.32 2.64
C LEU A 106 -5.58 -0.85 3.41
N SER A 107 -4.42 -0.22 3.23
CA SER A 107 -3.18 -0.59 3.94
C SER A 107 -3.36 -0.50 5.45
N ALA A 108 -4.00 0.58 5.95
CA ALA A 108 -4.26 0.72 7.37
C ALA A 108 -5.19 -0.39 7.93
N VAL A 109 -6.18 -0.82 7.15
CA VAL A 109 -7.06 -1.95 7.53
C VAL A 109 -6.30 -3.28 7.46
N ASP A 110 -5.40 -3.47 6.50
CA ASP A 110 -4.53 -4.65 6.44
C ASP A 110 -3.56 -4.71 7.60
N MET A 111 -3.01 -3.57 8.01
CA MET A 111 -2.18 -3.49 9.22
C MET A 111 -2.98 -3.76 10.50
N PHE A 112 -4.23 -3.33 10.55
CA PHE A 112 -5.14 -3.74 11.62
C PHE A 112 -5.34 -5.26 11.62
N ALA A 113 -5.58 -5.89 10.47
CA ALA A 113 -5.72 -7.34 10.36
C ALA A 113 -4.44 -8.07 10.79
N MET A 114 -3.26 -7.57 10.38
CA MET A 114 -1.96 -8.11 10.77
C MET A 114 -1.74 -8.03 12.29
N ALA A 115 -2.05 -6.89 12.91
CA ALA A 115 -2.00 -6.73 14.37
C ALA A 115 -3.00 -7.67 15.07
N TYR A 116 -4.21 -7.81 14.53
CA TYR A 116 -5.24 -8.70 15.06
C TYR A 116 -4.78 -10.18 15.04
N MET A 117 -4.09 -10.62 13.99
CA MET A 117 -3.51 -11.96 13.89
C MET A 117 -2.47 -12.25 14.98
N LEU A 118 -1.83 -11.20 15.52
CA LEU A 118 -0.85 -11.31 16.61
C LEU A 118 -1.47 -11.25 18.01
N LEU A 119 -2.78 -11.03 18.14
CA LEU A 119 -3.47 -11.18 19.42
C LEU A 119 -3.51 -12.64 19.88
N ALA A 120 -3.58 -12.86 21.18
CA ALA A 120 -3.76 -14.21 21.73
C ALA A 120 -5.08 -14.81 21.20
N PRO A 121 -5.16 -16.11 20.90
CA PRO A 121 -6.37 -16.72 20.35
C PRO A 121 -7.64 -16.45 21.18
N ALA A 122 -7.51 -16.46 22.51
CA ALA A 122 -8.62 -16.18 23.43
C ALA A 122 -9.15 -14.73 23.35
N ALA A 123 -8.36 -13.79 22.84
CA ALA A 123 -8.75 -12.38 22.70
C ALA A 123 -9.37 -12.05 21.33
N ARG A 124 -9.51 -13.04 20.42
CA ARG A 124 -10.00 -12.84 19.06
C ARG A 124 -11.47 -13.27 18.95
N PRO A 125 -12.42 -12.34 18.79
CA PRO A 125 -13.82 -12.71 18.57
C PRO A 125 -13.98 -13.43 17.22
N VAL A 126 -14.65 -14.59 17.22
CA VAL A 126 -14.81 -15.43 16.02
C VAL A 126 -15.49 -14.68 14.88
N TRP A 127 -16.51 -13.87 15.17
CA TRP A 127 -17.23 -13.10 14.14
C TRP A 127 -16.31 -12.12 13.40
N LEU A 128 -15.39 -11.46 14.12
CA LEU A 128 -14.46 -10.51 13.54
C LEU A 128 -13.41 -11.21 12.68
N THR A 129 -12.97 -12.40 13.08
CA THR A 129 -12.10 -13.26 12.27
C THR A 129 -12.72 -13.53 10.90
N TRP A 130 -14.00 -13.95 10.85
CA TRP A 130 -14.67 -14.22 9.57
C TRP A 130 -14.93 -12.97 8.73
N VAL A 131 -15.21 -11.82 9.36
CA VAL A 131 -15.30 -10.53 8.65
C VAL A 131 -13.97 -10.20 7.98
N LEU A 132 -12.84 -10.36 8.69
CA LEU A 132 -11.52 -10.11 8.14
C LEU A 132 -11.14 -11.12 7.05
N VAL A 133 -11.48 -12.40 7.20
CA VAL A 133 -11.29 -13.43 6.16
C VAL A 133 -12.07 -13.07 4.89
N ALA A 134 -13.34 -12.68 5.02
CA ALA A 134 -14.16 -12.27 3.88
C ALA A 134 -13.61 -11.00 3.20
N TYR A 135 -13.20 -10.02 4.00
CA TYR A 135 -12.57 -8.79 3.53
C TYR A 135 -11.27 -9.06 2.74
N LEU A 136 -10.35 -9.87 3.29
CA LEU A 136 -9.10 -10.25 2.63
C LEU A 136 -9.36 -11.11 1.39
N GLY A 137 -10.35 -12.00 1.42
CA GLY A 137 -10.81 -12.74 0.24
C GLY A 137 -11.29 -11.79 -0.87
N GLY A 138 -12.07 -10.77 -0.51
CA GLY A 138 -12.47 -9.70 -1.42
C GLY A 138 -11.27 -8.95 -2.02
N GLN A 139 -10.22 -8.71 -1.22
CA GLN A 139 -8.98 -8.11 -1.71
C GLN A 139 -8.22 -9.01 -2.69
N VAL A 140 -8.13 -10.31 -2.43
CA VAL A 140 -7.52 -11.27 -3.38
C VAL A 140 -8.17 -11.12 -4.74
N LEU A 141 -9.51 -11.10 -4.80
CA LEU A 141 -10.26 -10.91 -6.05
C LEU A 141 -10.02 -9.51 -6.63
N GLY A 142 -10.08 -8.47 -5.80
CA GLY A 142 -9.86 -7.08 -6.23
C GLY A 142 -8.50 -6.88 -6.90
N TRP A 143 -7.44 -7.45 -6.32
CA TRP A 143 -6.08 -7.40 -6.86
C TRP A 143 -5.89 -8.32 -8.08
N ALA A 144 -6.40 -9.55 -8.02
CA ALA A 144 -6.32 -10.50 -9.12
C ALA A 144 -6.99 -9.95 -10.40
N PHE A 145 -8.17 -9.34 -10.27
CA PHE A 145 -8.93 -8.81 -11.42
C PHE A 145 -8.67 -7.34 -11.73
N GLY A 146 -7.89 -6.62 -10.90
CA GLY A 146 -7.53 -5.22 -11.16
C GLY A 146 -8.69 -4.27 -10.99
N VAL A 147 -9.57 -4.58 -10.03
CA VAL A 147 -10.74 -3.74 -9.72
C VAL A 147 -10.29 -2.36 -9.28
N TRP A 148 -9.17 -2.28 -8.54
CA TRP A 148 -8.60 -1.04 -8.04
C TRP A 148 -8.17 -0.09 -9.16
N ASP A 149 -7.67 -0.61 -10.29
CA ASP A 149 -7.24 0.19 -11.44
C ASP A 149 -8.42 0.95 -12.11
N ARG A 150 -9.65 0.50 -11.85
CA ARG A 150 -10.88 1.05 -12.45
C ARG A 150 -11.54 2.12 -11.59
N LEU A 151 -11.02 2.41 -10.40
CA LEU A 151 -11.65 3.40 -9.53
C LEU A 151 -11.45 4.81 -10.09
N PRO A 152 -12.52 5.64 -10.17
CA PRO A 152 -12.44 7.00 -10.73
C PRO A 152 -11.40 7.91 -10.05
N VAL A 153 -11.12 7.66 -8.76
CA VAL A 153 -10.09 8.38 -7.99
C VAL A 153 -8.68 8.24 -8.59
N PHE A 154 -8.40 7.18 -9.35
CA PHE A 154 -7.13 6.98 -10.05
C PHE A 154 -7.18 7.37 -11.53
N ALA A 155 -8.37 7.58 -12.09
CA ALA A 155 -8.56 7.97 -13.49
C ALA A 155 -8.27 9.47 -13.72
N ARG A 156 -8.38 10.33 -12.68
CA ARG A 156 -7.99 11.74 -12.75
C ARG A 156 -6.47 11.86 -12.85
N ARG A 157 -5.93 11.75 -14.06
CA ARG A 157 -4.60 12.27 -14.37
C ARG A 157 -4.69 13.79 -14.54
N ILE A 158 -3.74 14.51 -13.96
CA ILE A 158 -3.51 15.92 -14.32
C ILE A 158 -3.32 15.94 -15.84
N PRO A 159 -4.05 16.79 -16.60
CA PRO A 159 -3.72 17.04 -17.99
C PRO A 159 -2.24 17.43 -18.04
N ALA A 160 -1.44 16.71 -18.84
CA ALA A 160 -0.08 17.14 -19.08
C ALA A 160 -0.14 18.62 -19.52
N PRO A 161 0.69 19.52 -18.95
CA PRO A 161 0.70 20.90 -19.39
C PRO A 161 0.84 20.88 -20.91
N ALA A 162 -0.16 21.45 -21.60
CA ALA A 162 -0.15 21.52 -23.04
C ALA A 162 1.24 22.06 -23.44
N PRO A 163 1.96 21.41 -24.38
CA PRO A 163 3.23 21.95 -24.82
C PRO A 163 2.95 23.40 -25.19
N ALA A 164 3.60 24.32 -24.47
CA ALA A 164 3.45 25.74 -24.70
C ALA A 164 3.60 25.91 -26.21
N ALA A 165 2.52 26.30 -26.87
CA ALA A 165 2.50 26.43 -28.31
C ALA A 165 3.72 27.28 -28.64
N ALA A 166 4.71 26.65 -29.26
CA ALA A 166 5.95 27.31 -29.63
C ALA A 166 5.52 28.40 -30.58
N GLY A 167 5.39 29.61 -30.04
CA GLY A 167 5.19 30.82 -30.81
C GLY A 167 6.38 30.91 -31.74
N GLY A 168 6.18 30.43 -32.97
CA GLY A 168 7.14 30.62 -34.03
C GLY A 168 7.40 32.12 -34.13
N PRO A 169 8.67 32.56 -34.15
CA PRO A 169 8.95 33.97 -34.34
C PRO A 169 8.43 34.41 -35.70
N PRO A 170 7.79 35.59 -35.83
CA PRO A 170 7.60 36.19 -37.14
C PRO A 170 8.98 36.52 -37.70
N THR A 171 9.37 35.79 -38.74
CA THR A 171 10.52 36.14 -39.56
C THR A 171 10.31 37.51 -40.18
N ALA A 172 11.41 38.26 -40.24
CA ALA A 172 11.63 39.55 -40.91
C ALA A 172 11.14 40.81 -40.15
N VAL A 173 12.08 41.61 -39.66
CA VAL A 173 12.70 42.72 -40.41
C VAL A 173 13.80 43.34 -39.54
N GLU A 174 14.99 43.40 -40.12
CA GLU A 174 16.11 44.23 -39.69
C GLU A 174 15.72 45.72 -39.79
N ARG A 175 15.70 46.45 -38.67
CA ARG A 175 15.77 47.91 -38.65
C ARG A 175 16.40 48.42 -37.35
N THR A 176 17.60 48.97 -37.53
CA THR A 176 18.28 50.04 -36.79
C THR A 176 17.37 51.00 -36.02
N GLN A 177 17.70 51.24 -34.73
CA GLN A 177 17.74 52.52 -33.97
C GLN A 177 17.57 52.21 -32.47
N GLN A 178 18.57 52.41 -31.60
CA GLN A 178 19.03 53.68 -31.02
C GLN A 178 18.04 54.27 -29.98
N HIS A 179 18.42 54.14 -28.70
CA HIS A 179 18.07 54.95 -27.51
C HIS A 179 16.66 55.57 -27.42
N GLU A 180 15.87 55.13 -26.43
CA GLU A 180 15.20 56.06 -25.50
C GLU A 180 14.69 55.36 -24.23
N HIS A 181 14.88 56.04 -23.09
CA HIS A 181 14.31 55.71 -21.78
C HIS A 181 12.79 55.68 -21.83
N ALA A 182 12.18 54.52 -21.56
CA ALA A 182 10.78 54.44 -21.19
C ALA A 182 10.64 53.49 -19.99
N VAL A 183 10.42 54.08 -18.81
CA VAL A 183 9.94 53.37 -17.61
C VAL A 183 8.62 52.70 -17.99
N THR A 184 8.66 51.38 -18.17
CA THR A 184 7.47 50.58 -18.44
C THR A 184 6.74 50.41 -17.10
N PRO A 185 5.44 50.69 -17.01
CA PRO A 185 4.67 50.42 -15.80
C PRO A 185 4.75 48.93 -15.51
N LEU A 186 4.96 48.57 -14.24
CA LEU A 186 4.84 47.21 -13.74
C LEU A 186 3.43 46.71 -14.08
N ALA A 187 3.28 46.02 -15.20
CA ALA A 187 2.04 45.34 -15.53
C ALA A 187 1.89 44.21 -14.51
N ASP A 188 0.78 44.24 -13.77
CA ASP A 188 0.40 43.19 -12.84
C ASP A 188 0.50 41.85 -13.56
N ASP A 189 1.49 41.04 -13.16
CA ASP A 189 1.56 39.64 -13.54
C ASP A 189 0.23 39.01 -13.16
N PRO A 190 -0.54 38.42 -14.10
CA PRO A 190 -1.75 37.72 -13.76
C PRO A 190 -1.36 36.59 -12.79
N ALA A 191 -1.92 36.66 -11.59
CA ALA A 191 -1.70 35.67 -10.54
C ALA A 191 -1.81 34.26 -11.14
N PRO A 192 -0.87 33.34 -10.87
CA PRO A 192 -0.93 32.00 -11.42
C PRO A 192 -2.27 31.38 -11.03
N GLU A 193 -3.10 31.07 -12.02
CA GLU A 193 -4.34 30.32 -11.83
C GLU A 193 -4.01 29.01 -11.11
N THR A 194 -4.29 28.98 -9.80
CA THR A 194 -4.23 27.79 -8.96
C THR A 194 -5.40 26.86 -9.29
N ALA A 195 -5.57 26.48 -10.55
CA ALA A 195 -6.56 25.50 -11.00
C ALA A 195 -5.95 24.09 -11.07
N SER A 196 -4.96 23.80 -10.22
CA SER A 196 -4.52 22.43 -10.00
C SER A 196 -5.55 21.74 -9.10
N GLY A 197 -6.55 21.11 -9.72
CA GLY A 197 -7.53 20.30 -9.00
C GLY A 197 -6.87 19.22 -8.12
N PRO A 198 -7.60 18.64 -7.16
CA PRO A 198 -7.05 17.67 -6.20
C PRO A 198 -6.35 16.51 -6.93
N VAL A 199 -5.06 16.32 -6.64
CA VAL A 199 -4.21 15.26 -7.20
C VAL A 199 -3.89 14.26 -6.11
N VAL A 200 -4.17 12.99 -6.37
CA VAL A 200 -3.86 11.89 -5.46
C VAL A 200 -2.43 11.41 -5.71
N GLY A 201 -1.54 11.50 -4.71
CA GLY A 201 -0.10 11.24 -4.88
C GLY A 201 0.26 9.77 -5.14
N LEU A 202 -0.58 8.84 -4.67
CA LEU A 202 -0.42 7.41 -4.84
C LEU A 202 -1.49 6.88 -5.81
N THR A 203 -1.06 6.45 -6.99
CA THR A 203 -1.91 5.82 -8.01
C THR A 203 -1.80 4.31 -7.88
N ALA A 204 -2.88 3.59 -8.20
CA ALA A 204 -2.83 2.13 -8.28
C ALA A 204 -1.68 1.71 -9.22
N HIS A 205 -0.74 0.92 -8.70
CA HIS A 205 0.42 0.47 -9.45
C HIS A 205 -0.04 -0.45 -10.58
N SER A 206 0.23 -0.04 -11.82
CA SER A 206 -0.24 -0.74 -13.03
C SER A 206 0.56 -2.00 -13.38
N THR A 207 1.55 -2.39 -12.57
CA THR A 207 2.35 -3.58 -12.86
C THR A 207 1.64 -4.83 -12.35
N VAL A 208 1.46 -5.81 -13.25
CA VAL A 208 0.86 -7.11 -12.92
C VAL A 208 1.60 -7.77 -11.75
N ALA A 209 2.92 -7.61 -11.67
CA ALA A 209 3.73 -8.13 -10.58
C ALA A 209 3.26 -7.64 -9.20
N VAL A 210 3.05 -6.33 -9.02
CA VAL A 210 2.60 -5.76 -7.74
C VAL A 210 1.19 -6.24 -7.39
N ARG A 211 0.30 -6.36 -8.38
CA ARG A 211 -1.05 -6.90 -8.14
C ARG A 211 -1.01 -8.35 -7.67
N VAL A 212 -0.15 -9.18 -8.27
CA VAL A 212 0.04 -10.58 -7.86
C VAL A 212 0.62 -10.64 -6.45
N THR A 213 1.61 -9.82 -6.10
CA THR A 213 2.20 -9.84 -4.75
C THR A 213 1.19 -9.44 -3.67
N LEU A 214 0.37 -8.42 -3.92
CA LEU A 214 -0.70 -8.01 -3.00
C LEU A 214 -1.80 -9.07 -2.86
N ALA A 215 -2.19 -9.72 -3.96
CA ALA A 215 -3.14 -10.82 -3.92
C ALA A 215 -2.59 -12.00 -3.10
N VAL A 216 -1.30 -12.34 -3.26
CA VAL A 216 -0.62 -13.38 -2.48
C VAL A 216 -0.58 -13.01 -0.99
N MET A 217 -0.27 -11.76 -0.65
CA MET A 217 -0.31 -11.30 0.76
C MET A 217 -1.71 -11.43 1.35
N ALA A 218 -2.73 -10.90 0.69
CA ALA A 218 -4.11 -10.98 1.16
C ALA A 218 -4.57 -12.44 1.33
N ALA A 219 -4.24 -13.32 0.38
CA ALA A 219 -4.55 -14.75 0.45
C ALA A 219 -3.82 -15.42 1.62
N GLY A 220 -2.54 -15.09 1.83
CA GLY A 220 -1.75 -15.62 2.93
C GLY A 220 -2.29 -15.20 4.29
N MET A 221 -2.75 -13.95 4.45
CA MET A 221 -3.37 -13.46 5.68
C MET A 221 -4.74 -14.10 5.92
N ALA A 222 -5.58 -14.18 4.87
CA ALA A 222 -6.89 -14.80 4.94
C ALA A 222 -6.78 -16.27 5.37
N TYR A 223 -5.84 -16.99 4.76
CA TYR A 223 -5.59 -18.39 5.08
C TYR A 223 -5.13 -18.55 6.53
N MET A 224 -4.16 -17.75 7.00
CA MET A 224 -3.72 -17.77 8.40
C MET A 224 -4.87 -17.47 9.38
N LEU A 225 -5.72 -16.49 9.10
CA LEU A 225 -6.85 -16.18 9.97
C LEU A 225 -7.88 -17.32 10.03
N ALA A 226 -8.11 -18.00 8.91
CA ALA A 226 -9.10 -19.07 8.84
C ALA A 226 -8.71 -20.34 9.62
N ILE A 227 -7.42 -20.51 9.92
CA ILE A 227 -6.88 -21.75 10.53
C ILE A 227 -6.32 -21.56 11.94
N MET A 228 -6.11 -20.32 12.40
CA MET A 228 -5.51 -20.00 13.70
C MET A 228 -6.57 -19.88 14.78
#